data_AF-A0A1Q4G693-F1
#
_entry.id   AF-A0A1Q4G693-F1
#
_cell.length_a   1.000
_cell.length_b   1.000
_cell.length_c   1.000
_cell.angle_alpha   90.00
_cell.angle_beta   90.00
_cell.angle_gamma   90.00
#
_symmetry.space_group_name_H-M   'P 1'
#
loop_
_entity.id
_entity.type
_entity.pdbx_description
1 polymer ?
#
loop_
_entity_poly.entity_id
_entity_poly.type
_entity_poly.pdbx_seq_one_letter_code
_entity_poly.pdbx_strand_id
1 'polypeptide(L)'
;MRYLIVLLLSWFTCYSAAAQNQAKVNSAGKDEKTYILVANKINTDFNYKMLDDFEQSFSALIKENNSRELVFNPINGKYHYYKFVATYKARGILPDSDPAKPEQTFHNILIIKTDDQQKIVDGYHFVLEWGEKPLSYPLFRIKSTGVPLQEGLSLKQLNLKRVTDNTDFDSDGKIKLSSW
;
A
#
# COMPACT_ATOMS: atom_id res chain seq x y z
N MET A 1 -19.36 -62.32 -37.85
CA MET A 1 -20.64 -62.81 -37.29
C MET A 1 -20.45 -63.06 -35.81
N ARG A 2 -21.25 -62.36 -34.98
CA ARG A 2 -21.43 -62.45 -33.53
C ARG A 2 -20.23 -62.12 -32.62
N TYR A 3 -20.21 -60.86 -32.21
CA TYR A 3 -19.52 -60.33 -31.03
C TYR A 3 -20.24 -60.77 -29.75
N LEU A 4 -19.50 -61.21 -28.74
CA LEU A 4 -20.00 -61.38 -27.38
C LEU A 4 -19.50 -60.19 -26.55
N ILE A 5 -20.42 -59.30 -26.18
CA ILE A 5 -20.22 -58.19 -25.24
C ILE A 5 -20.54 -58.75 -23.85
N VAL A 6 -19.60 -58.67 -22.91
CA VAL A 6 -19.88 -58.82 -21.48
C VAL A 6 -19.34 -57.59 -20.76
N LEU A 7 -20.28 -56.84 -20.21
CA LEU A 7 -20.13 -55.65 -19.40
C LEU A 7 -19.39 -55.94 -18.09
N LEU A 8 -18.30 -55.22 -17.82
CA LEU A 8 -17.76 -55.03 -16.47
C LEU A 8 -18.18 -53.65 -15.98
N LEU A 9 -19.25 -53.59 -15.19
CA LEU A 9 -19.61 -52.44 -14.38
C LEU A 9 -18.57 -52.31 -13.25
N SER A 10 -17.66 -51.35 -13.39
CA SER A 10 -16.86 -50.86 -12.27
C SER A 10 -17.65 -49.76 -11.56
N TRP A 11 -18.07 -50.04 -10.33
CA TRP A 11 -18.53 -49.02 -9.40
C TRP A 11 -17.32 -48.22 -8.90
N PHE A 12 -17.10 -47.05 -9.49
CA PHE A 12 -16.38 -45.97 -8.81
C PHE A 12 -17.41 -45.11 -8.09
N THR A 13 -17.64 -45.39 -6.80
CA THR A 13 -18.32 -44.45 -5.92
C THR A 13 -17.39 -43.28 -5.65
N CYS A 14 -17.81 -42.11 -6.12
CA CYS A 14 -17.19 -40.83 -5.91
C CYS A 14 -16.98 -40.51 -4.42
N TYR A 15 -15.78 -39.99 -4.15
CA TYR A 15 -15.41 -38.99 -3.14
C TYR A 15 -16.40 -38.70 -2.00
N SER A 16 -15.92 -38.95 -0.78
CA SER A 16 -16.21 -38.08 0.36
C SER A 16 -14.95 -38.00 1.22
N ALA A 17 -13.96 -37.25 0.76
CA ALA A 17 -12.99 -36.67 1.68
C ALA A 17 -13.74 -35.56 2.43
N ALA A 18 -14.22 -35.89 3.62
CA ALA A 18 -14.69 -34.89 4.57
C ALA A 18 -13.51 -33.94 4.83
N ALA A 19 -13.51 -32.81 4.13
CA ALA A 19 -12.61 -31.71 4.40
C ALA A 19 -12.87 -31.26 5.84
N GLN A 20 -11.98 -31.63 6.74
CA GLN A 20 -11.88 -31.00 8.05
C GLN A 20 -11.67 -29.52 7.78
N ASN A 21 -12.71 -28.73 8.03
CA ASN A 21 -12.65 -27.29 8.18
C ASN A 21 -11.69 -26.99 9.34
N GLN A 22 -10.39 -26.95 9.06
CA GLN A 22 -9.47 -26.17 9.85
C GLN A 22 -9.89 -24.73 9.65
N ALA A 23 -10.43 -24.14 10.71
CA ALA A 23 -10.63 -22.72 10.84
C ALA A 23 -9.34 -22.01 10.44
N LYS A 24 -9.35 -21.49 9.21
CA LYS A 24 -8.36 -20.54 8.71
C LYS A 24 -8.48 -19.33 9.63
N VAL A 25 -7.49 -19.17 10.50
CA VAL A 25 -7.25 -17.94 11.25
C VAL A 25 -7.36 -16.80 10.24
N ASN A 26 -8.39 -15.97 10.42
CA ASN A 26 -8.74 -14.86 9.55
C ASN A 26 -7.51 -13.95 9.38
N SER A 27 -7.03 -13.81 8.13
CA SER A 27 -6.06 -12.78 7.80
C SER A 27 -6.76 -11.44 7.89
N ALA A 28 -6.61 -10.73 8.99
CA ALA A 28 -6.97 -9.33 9.07
C ALA A 28 -6.16 -8.55 8.01
N GLY A 29 -6.83 -7.88 7.07
CA GLY A 29 -6.27 -6.76 6.30
C GLY A 29 -5.60 -7.07 4.96
N LYS A 30 -6.19 -7.90 4.09
CA LYS A 30 -5.75 -8.07 2.68
C LYS A 30 -6.74 -7.51 1.65
N ASP A 31 -7.58 -6.57 2.04
CA ASP A 31 -8.42 -5.86 1.06
C ASP A 31 -7.54 -4.87 0.30
N GLU A 32 -7.68 -4.87 -1.03
CA GLU A 32 -6.96 -3.99 -1.95
C GLU A 32 -7.23 -2.51 -1.57
N LYS A 33 -6.18 -1.78 -1.17
CA LYS A 33 -6.33 -0.37 -0.73
C LYS A 33 -6.58 0.55 -1.93
N THR A 34 -7.47 1.52 -1.77
CA THR A 34 -7.70 2.58 -2.78
C THR A 34 -7.01 3.87 -2.34
N TYR A 35 -6.13 4.40 -3.19
CA TYR A 35 -5.37 5.62 -2.96
C TYR A 35 -6.05 6.79 -3.69
N ILE A 36 -6.79 7.60 -2.95
CA ILE A 36 -7.60 8.71 -3.49
C ILE A 36 -6.75 9.97 -3.59
N LEU A 37 -6.77 10.66 -4.73
CA LEU A 37 -6.11 11.95 -4.91
C LEU A 37 -6.74 12.99 -3.98
N VAL A 38 -5.92 13.59 -3.11
CA VAL A 38 -6.36 14.63 -2.17
C VAL A 38 -5.71 15.98 -2.43
N ALA A 39 -4.61 16.02 -3.19
CA ALA A 39 -3.98 17.27 -3.62
C ALA A 39 -3.16 17.06 -4.89
N ASN A 40 -3.17 18.06 -5.76
CA ASN A 40 -2.25 18.19 -6.87
C ASN A 40 -1.70 19.63 -6.95
N LYS A 41 -0.44 19.77 -7.37
CA LYS A 41 0.22 21.07 -7.58
C LYS A 41 1.13 21.00 -8.79
N ILE A 42 1.26 22.12 -9.49
CA ILE A 42 2.19 22.29 -10.63
C ILE A 42 3.36 23.17 -10.21
N ASN A 43 4.45 23.17 -10.99
CA ASN A 43 5.66 23.95 -10.71
C ASN A 43 6.25 23.67 -9.32
N THR A 44 6.29 22.39 -8.97
CA THR A 44 6.73 21.89 -7.66
C THR A 44 7.83 20.85 -7.78
N ASP A 45 8.53 20.57 -6.68
CA ASP A 45 9.36 19.39 -6.49
C ASP A 45 9.16 18.83 -5.08
N PHE A 46 9.68 17.64 -4.84
CA PHE A 46 9.76 17.08 -3.50
C PHE A 46 10.78 17.82 -2.65
N ASN A 47 10.47 17.94 -1.35
CA ASN A 47 11.43 18.39 -0.37
C ASN A 47 12.39 17.25 0.00
N TYR A 48 13.37 16.98 -0.87
CA TYR A 48 14.33 15.89 -0.65
C TYR A 48 15.10 16.02 0.67
N LYS A 49 15.35 17.25 1.16
CA LYS A 49 15.94 17.46 2.49
C LYS A 49 15.13 16.79 3.61
N MET A 50 13.80 16.81 3.51
CA MET A 50 12.92 16.18 4.50
C MET A 50 12.75 14.67 4.26
N LEU A 51 12.82 14.22 3.00
CA LEU A 51 12.57 12.82 2.62
C LEU A 51 13.81 11.93 2.72
N ASP A 52 15.00 12.47 2.40
CA ASP A 52 16.25 11.72 2.49
C ASP A 52 16.65 11.48 3.96
N ASP A 53 16.28 12.40 4.85
CA ASP A 53 16.43 12.29 6.30
C ASP A 53 15.07 12.13 7.00
N PHE A 54 14.25 11.23 6.46
CA PHE A 54 12.85 11.06 6.86
C PHE A 54 12.65 10.79 8.34
N GLU A 55 13.40 9.84 8.91
CA GLU A 55 13.27 9.44 10.32
C GLU A 55 13.53 10.62 11.26
N GLN A 56 14.60 11.37 11.01
CA GLN A 56 14.95 12.54 11.81
C GLN A 56 13.95 13.67 11.60
N SER A 57 13.60 13.97 10.35
CA SER A 57 12.65 15.05 10.01
C SER A 57 11.27 14.80 10.61
N PHE A 58 10.76 13.57 10.48
CA PHE A 58 9.47 13.16 11.04
C PHE A 58 9.50 13.19 12.58
N SER A 59 10.59 12.72 13.19
CA SER A 59 10.77 12.77 14.65
C SER A 59 10.90 14.19 15.19
N ALA A 60 11.58 15.09 14.47
CA ALA A 60 11.73 16.49 14.86
C ALA A 60 10.36 17.19 14.88
N LEU A 61 9.54 16.99 13.86
CA LEU A 61 8.18 17.54 13.81
C LEU A 61 7.32 17.09 14.99
N ILE A 62 7.46 15.83 15.43
CA ILE A 62 6.77 15.35 16.64
C ILE A 62 7.26 16.10 17.88
N LYS A 63 8.58 16.25 18.06
CA LYS A 63 9.17 16.95 19.21
C LYS A 63 8.75 18.42 19.27
N GLU A 64 8.59 19.06 18.12
CA GLU A 64 8.17 20.45 17.97
C GLU A 64 6.65 20.65 18.03
N ASN A 65 5.86 19.58 18.25
CA ASN A 65 4.39 19.61 18.23
C ASN A 65 3.82 20.15 16.89
N ASN A 66 4.50 19.86 15.79
CA ASN A 66 4.11 20.23 14.43
C ASN A 66 3.38 19.09 13.72
N SER A 67 2.67 19.41 12.63
CA SER A 67 2.08 18.39 11.78
C SER A 67 3.15 17.56 11.08
N ARG A 68 3.07 16.23 11.26
CA ARG A 68 3.96 15.25 10.59
C ARG A 68 3.78 15.26 9.08
N GLU A 69 2.63 15.72 8.58
CA GLU A 69 2.38 15.79 7.13
C GLU A 69 3.29 16.79 6.41
N LEU A 70 3.93 17.71 7.14
CA LEU A 70 4.84 18.71 6.58
C LEU A 70 6.03 18.08 5.84
N VAL A 71 6.44 16.85 6.20
CA VAL A 71 7.50 16.11 5.48
C VAL A 71 7.13 15.86 4.02
N PHE A 72 5.84 15.75 3.73
CA PHE A 72 5.32 15.49 2.38
C PHE A 72 4.97 16.77 1.62
N ASN A 73 5.19 17.96 2.20
CA ASN A 73 4.90 19.18 1.49
C ASN A 73 5.88 19.41 0.34
N PRO A 74 5.39 19.72 -0.87
CA PRO A 74 6.26 20.07 -1.98
C PRO A 74 6.90 21.45 -1.78
N ILE A 75 8.02 21.66 -2.45
CA ILE A 75 8.69 22.95 -2.63
C ILE A 75 8.53 23.43 -4.08
N ASN A 76 8.97 24.64 -4.39
CA ASN A 76 8.98 25.13 -5.78
C ASN A 76 9.91 24.28 -6.65
N GLY A 77 9.49 24.03 -7.89
CA GLY A 77 10.24 23.21 -8.83
C GLY A 77 9.62 23.23 -10.23
N LYS A 78 9.91 22.21 -11.02
CA LYS A 78 9.46 22.10 -12.42
C LYS A 78 8.50 20.93 -12.70
N TYR A 79 8.11 20.19 -11.67
CA TYR A 79 7.33 18.97 -11.81
C TYR A 79 5.90 19.15 -11.30
N HIS A 80 5.04 18.18 -11.62
CA HIS A 80 3.72 18.06 -11.04
C HIS A 80 3.77 17.14 -9.82
N TYR A 81 3.19 17.60 -8.73
CA TYR A 81 3.08 16.89 -7.46
C TYR A 81 1.66 16.37 -7.28
N TYR A 82 1.52 15.13 -6.83
CA TYR A 82 0.25 14.50 -6.49
C TYR A 82 0.37 13.84 -5.12
N LYS A 83 -0.61 14.07 -4.24
CA LYS A 83 -0.76 13.39 -2.95
C LYS A 83 -2.02 12.56 -2.96
N PHE A 84 -1.85 11.29 -2.65
CA PHE A 84 -2.92 10.32 -2.48
C PHE A 84 -2.97 9.83 -1.04
N VAL A 85 -4.18 9.55 -0.56
CA VAL A 85 -4.42 8.97 0.76
C VAL A 85 -5.28 7.73 0.62
N ALA A 86 -4.82 6.62 1.21
CA ALA A 86 -5.65 5.44 1.39
C ALA A 86 -6.07 5.34 2.86
N THR A 87 -7.37 5.46 3.11
CA THR A 87 -7.97 5.37 4.44
C THR A 87 -8.47 3.95 4.66
N TYR A 88 -8.09 3.34 5.78
CA TYR A 88 -8.52 1.98 6.12
C TYR A 88 -8.72 1.84 7.63
N LYS A 89 -9.50 0.83 8.03
CA LYS A 89 -9.67 0.47 9.44
C LYS A 89 -8.80 -0.73 9.75
N ALA A 90 -8.10 -0.70 10.88
CA ALA A 90 -7.37 -1.83 11.40
C ALA A 90 -7.40 -1.82 12.93
N ARG A 91 -7.08 -2.94 13.57
CA ARG A 91 -6.74 -2.95 14.99
C ARG A 91 -5.26 -2.63 15.10
N GLY A 92 -4.89 -1.65 15.93
CA GLY A 92 -3.48 -1.39 16.21
C GLY A 92 -2.84 -2.62 16.83
N ILE A 93 -1.62 -2.96 16.42
CA ILE A 93 -0.86 -4.08 16.97
C ILE A 93 -0.18 -3.57 18.25
N LEU A 94 -0.56 -4.13 19.40
CA LEU A 94 0.09 -3.94 20.70
C LEU A 94 0.60 -5.32 21.19
N PRO A 95 1.60 -5.35 22.08
CA PRO A 95 2.10 -6.62 22.64
C PRO A 95 1.00 -7.42 23.35
N ASP A 96 0.05 -6.74 23.99
CA ASP A 96 -1.15 -7.38 24.54
C ASP A 96 -2.26 -7.41 23.50
N SER A 97 -2.43 -8.60 22.91
CA SER A 97 -3.50 -8.93 21.96
C SER A 97 -4.86 -8.96 22.66
N ASP A 98 -5.33 -7.83 23.17
CA ASP A 98 -6.67 -7.71 23.73
C ASP A 98 -7.71 -7.67 22.59
N PRO A 99 -8.54 -8.73 22.43
CA PRO A 99 -9.53 -8.79 21.37
C PRO A 99 -10.66 -7.74 21.51
N ALA A 100 -10.74 -7.02 22.63
CA ALA A 100 -11.77 -6.02 22.91
C ALA A 100 -11.47 -4.61 22.36
N LYS A 101 -10.28 -4.35 21.79
CA LYS A 101 -9.98 -2.99 21.28
C LYS A 101 -10.73 -2.67 19.97
N PRO A 102 -11.32 -1.46 19.87
CA PRO A 102 -12.02 -1.03 18.67
C PRO A 102 -11.03 -0.84 17.51
N GLU A 103 -11.53 -1.04 16.28
CA GLU A 103 -10.81 -0.66 15.09
C GLU A 103 -10.53 0.85 15.08
N GLN A 104 -9.34 1.22 14.63
CA GLN A 104 -8.93 2.60 14.44
C GLN A 104 -8.79 2.89 12.95
N THR A 105 -8.99 4.15 12.58
CA THR A 105 -8.78 4.63 11.22
C THR A 105 -7.30 4.98 11.03
N PHE A 106 -6.70 4.42 9.98
CA PHE A 106 -5.32 4.67 9.56
C PHE A 106 -5.30 5.26 8.15
N HIS A 107 -4.20 5.93 7.83
CA HIS A 107 -3.98 6.59 6.55
C HIS A 107 -2.60 6.23 6.01
N ASN A 108 -2.55 5.61 4.84
CA ASN A 108 -1.34 5.54 4.05
C ASN A 108 -1.25 6.79 3.16
N ILE A 109 -0.04 7.32 2.99
CA ILE A 109 0.22 8.49 2.14
C ILE A 109 1.09 8.03 0.97
N LEU A 110 0.65 8.32 -0.25
CA LEU A 110 1.44 8.14 -1.47
C LEU A 110 1.63 9.50 -2.12
N ILE A 111 2.88 9.93 -2.29
CA ILE A 111 3.22 11.11 -3.08
C ILE A 111 3.89 10.69 -4.38
N ILE A 112 3.45 11.29 -5.48
CA ILE A 112 3.98 11.02 -6.82
C ILE A 112 4.38 12.34 -7.46
N LYS A 113 5.54 12.32 -8.11
CA LYS A 113 6.05 13.38 -8.94
C LYS A 113 6.01 12.94 -10.39
N THR A 114 5.43 13.76 -11.27
CA THR A 114 5.43 13.51 -12.72
C THR A 114 6.09 14.64 -13.48
N ASP A 115 6.52 14.36 -14.70
CA ASP A 115 6.85 15.37 -15.70
C ASP A 115 5.59 15.97 -16.34
N ASP A 116 5.82 16.86 -17.31
CA ASP A 116 4.76 17.57 -18.07
C ASP A 116 3.93 16.61 -18.95
N GLN A 117 4.43 15.40 -19.21
CA GLN A 117 3.73 14.35 -19.96
C GLN A 117 2.99 13.36 -19.03
N GLN A 118 2.84 13.71 -17.75
CA GLN A 118 2.26 12.87 -16.70
C GLN A 118 2.96 11.53 -16.52
N LYS A 119 4.24 11.43 -16.87
CA LYS A 119 5.05 10.25 -16.60
C LYS A 119 5.67 10.38 -15.22
N ILE A 120 5.58 9.30 -14.44
CA ILE A 120 6.13 9.23 -13.09
C ILE A 120 7.66 9.35 -13.17
N VAL A 121 8.18 10.32 -12.43
CA VAL A 121 9.62 10.60 -12.30
C VAL A 121 10.15 10.07 -10.98
N ASP A 122 9.36 10.21 -9.91
CA ASP A 122 9.71 9.76 -8.56
C ASP A 122 8.45 9.64 -7.70
N GLY A 123 8.57 9.03 -6.53
CA GLY A 123 7.48 9.02 -5.56
C GLY A 123 7.83 8.28 -4.29
N TYR A 124 7.07 8.56 -3.25
CA TYR A 124 7.23 7.94 -1.95
C TYR A 124 5.90 7.44 -1.40
N HIS A 125 5.91 6.27 -0.79
CA HIS A 125 4.78 5.66 -0.14
C HIS A 125 5.10 5.47 1.34
N PHE A 126 4.32 6.11 2.21
CA PHE A 126 4.42 6.02 3.65
C PHE A 126 3.23 5.22 4.20
N VAL A 127 3.56 4.17 4.96
CA VAL A 127 2.58 3.27 5.57
C VAL A 127 2.45 3.58 7.05
N LEU A 128 1.22 3.85 7.52
CA LEU A 128 0.97 4.13 8.93
C LEU A 128 0.27 2.94 9.58
N GLU A 129 1.05 2.00 10.11
CA GLU A 129 0.51 0.74 10.66
C GLU A 129 0.40 0.64 12.18
N TRP A 130 0.71 1.71 12.94
CA TRP A 130 0.89 1.58 14.39
C TRP A 130 0.19 2.66 15.20
N GLY A 131 -0.42 2.22 16.31
CA GLY A 131 -0.92 3.07 17.40
C GLY A 131 0.17 3.45 18.42
N GLU A 132 1.36 2.86 18.33
CA GLU A 132 2.55 3.20 19.14
C GLU A 132 3.69 3.73 18.27
N LYS A 133 4.71 4.36 18.90
CA LYS A 133 5.91 4.86 18.22
C LYS A 133 6.68 3.68 17.61
N PRO A 134 6.73 3.53 16.27
CA PRO A 134 7.45 2.42 15.66
C PRO A 134 8.96 2.62 15.85
N LEU A 135 9.72 1.52 15.82
CA LEU A 135 11.20 1.56 15.81
C LEU A 135 11.76 2.23 14.56
N SER A 136 10.98 2.26 13.47
CA SER A 136 11.26 2.97 12.21
C SER A 136 9.94 3.30 11.51
N TYR A 137 9.86 4.44 10.83
CA TYR A 137 8.72 4.84 10.02
C TYR A 137 8.86 4.27 8.59
N PRO A 138 7.97 3.36 8.14
CA PRO A 138 8.17 2.65 6.87
C PRO A 138 7.88 3.55 5.67
N LEU A 139 8.94 4.13 5.11
CA LEU A 139 8.93 4.89 3.87
C LEU A 139 9.48 4.03 2.72
N PHE A 140 8.74 3.98 1.63
CA PHE A 140 9.11 3.30 0.40
C PHE A 140 9.26 4.32 -0.72
N ARG A 141 10.18 4.08 -1.65
CA ARG A 141 10.39 4.91 -2.84
C ARG A 141 10.04 4.13 -4.10
N ILE A 142 9.38 4.80 -5.04
CA ILE A 142 9.09 4.27 -6.38
C ILE A 142 10.41 4.04 -7.11
N LYS A 143 10.54 2.88 -7.78
CA LYS A 143 11.70 2.59 -8.64
C LYS A 143 11.35 2.53 -10.12
N SER A 144 10.06 2.39 -10.45
CA SER A 144 9.59 2.47 -11.84
C SER A 144 9.42 3.93 -12.27
N THR A 145 10.12 4.34 -13.33
CA THR A 145 9.99 5.67 -13.95
C THR A 145 9.42 5.56 -15.35
N GLY A 146 8.86 6.65 -15.89
CA GLY A 146 8.26 6.67 -17.24
C GLY A 146 6.86 6.06 -17.32
N VAL A 147 6.34 5.50 -16.23
CA VAL A 147 4.98 4.97 -16.14
C VAL A 147 3.99 6.14 -16.14
N PRO A 148 2.97 6.18 -17.02
CA PRO A 148 1.96 7.21 -16.96
C PRO A 148 1.11 7.11 -15.68
N LEU A 149 0.93 8.24 -15.00
CA LEU A 149 0.00 8.35 -13.89
C LEU A 149 -1.44 8.32 -14.43
N GLN A 150 -2.21 7.30 -14.06
CA GLN A 150 -3.56 7.09 -14.59
C GLN A 150 -4.48 6.44 -13.56
N GLU A 151 -5.80 6.57 -13.79
CA GLU A 151 -6.84 5.92 -12.99
C GLU A 151 -6.60 4.40 -12.95
N GLY A 152 -6.73 3.80 -11.77
CA GLY A 152 -6.55 2.37 -11.56
C GLY A 152 -5.09 1.88 -11.62
N LEU A 153 -4.09 2.76 -11.70
CA LEU A 153 -2.68 2.36 -11.67
C LEU A 153 -2.38 1.59 -10.38
N SER A 154 -1.79 0.40 -10.51
CA SER A 154 -1.46 -0.47 -9.38
C SER A 154 -0.13 -0.08 -8.74
N LEU A 155 -0.07 -0.12 -7.40
CA LEU A 155 1.17 0.12 -6.66
C LEU A 155 2.27 -0.91 -6.98
N LYS A 156 1.93 -2.15 -7.37
CA LYS A 156 2.93 -3.14 -7.80
C LYS A 156 3.68 -2.68 -9.05
N GLN A 157 3.01 -1.97 -9.95
CA GLN A 157 3.64 -1.43 -11.17
C GLN A 157 4.69 -0.35 -10.85
N LEU A 158 4.63 0.24 -9.65
CA LEU A 158 5.56 1.28 -9.19
C LEU A 158 6.89 0.73 -8.63
N ASN A 159 6.98 -0.59 -8.40
CA ASN A 159 8.18 -1.25 -7.86
C ASN A 159 8.70 -0.52 -6.60
N LEU A 160 7.84 -0.44 -5.58
CA LEU A 160 8.12 0.27 -4.33
C LEU A 160 9.15 -0.51 -3.50
N LYS A 161 10.25 0.16 -3.13
CA LYS A 161 11.29 -0.38 -2.26
C LYS A 161 11.49 0.48 -1.03
N ARG A 162 11.64 -0.15 0.13
CA ARG A 162 11.86 0.55 1.40
C ARG A 162 13.15 1.36 1.34
N VAL A 163 13.12 2.59 1.83
CA VAL A 163 14.26 3.52 1.74
C VAL A 163 15.47 3.02 2.56
N THR A 164 15.23 2.40 3.72
CA THR A 164 16.29 2.01 4.66
C THR A 164 17.08 0.77 4.24
N ASP A 165 16.42 -0.20 3.61
CA ASP A 165 16.98 -1.54 3.37
C ASP A 165 16.65 -2.14 1.99
N ASN A 166 15.95 -1.40 1.13
CA ASN A 166 15.49 -1.82 -0.20
C ASN A 166 14.54 -3.03 -0.23
N THR A 167 13.94 -3.40 0.90
CA THR A 167 12.91 -4.46 0.95
C THR A 167 11.72 -4.09 0.07
N ASP A 168 11.18 -5.05 -0.65
CA ASP A 168 10.02 -4.84 -1.52
C ASP A 168 8.75 -4.58 -0.69
N PHE A 169 7.91 -3.67 -1.18
CA PHE A 169 6.55 -3.55 -0.70
C PHE A 169 5.70 -4.68 -1.29
N ASP A 170 5.09 -5.50 -0.43
CA ASP A 170 4.43 -6.75 -0.82
C ASP A 170 2.90 -6.61 -1.00
N SER A 171 2.33 -5.48 -0.60
CA SER A 171 0.90 -5.19 -0.75
C SER A 171 0.58 -4.46 -2.06
N ASP A 172 -0.70 -4.45 -2.42
CA ASP A 172 -1.21 -3.79 -3.61
C ASP A 172 -2.22 -2.70 -3.26
N GLY A 173 -2.53 -1.89 -4.26
CA GLY A 173 -3.59 -0.91 -4.22
C GLY A 173 -3.68 -0.16 -5.52
N LYS A 174 -4.78 0.55 -5.71
CA LYS A 174 -5.05 1.28 -6.95
C LYS A 174 -5.19 2.76 -6.71
N ILE A 175 -4.62 3.54 -7.61
CA ILE A 175 -4.79 5.00 -7.65
C ILE A 175 -6.18 5.36 -8.17
N LYS A 176 -6.81 6.33 -7.50
CA LYS A 176 -8.06 6.97 -7.91
C LYS A 176 -7.84 8.47 -8.04
N LEU A 177 -7.95 9.00 -9.26
CA LEU A 177 -7.70 10.41 -9.57
C LEU A 177 -8.92 11.30 -9.31
N SER A 178 -10.13 10.73 -9.27
CA SER A 178 -11.37 11.46 -8.98
C SER A 178 -11.84 11.25 -7.53
N SER A 179 -11.97 12.33 -6.76
CA SER A 179 -12.74 12.32 -5.52
C SER A 179 -14.23 12.39 -5.88
N TRP A 180 -15.03 11.42 -5.42
CA TRP A 180 -16.48 11.47 -5.52
C TRP A 180 -17.05 12.35 -4.42
#